data_AF-A0A0N5CP46-F1
#
_entry.id   AF-A0A0N5CP46-F1
#
_cell.length_a   1.000
_cell.length_b   1.000
_cell.length_c   1.000
_cell.angle_alpha   90.00
_cell.angle_beta   90.00
_cell.angle_gamma   90.00
#
_symmetry.space_group_name_H-M   'P 1'
#
loop_
_entity.id
_entity.type
_entity.pdbx_description
1 polymer ?
#
loop_
_entity_poly.entity_id
_entity_poly.type
_entity_poly.pdbx_seq_one_letter_code
_entity_poly.pdbx_strand_id
1 'polypeptide(L)'
;MMFYSDLFALIVLSVVGGSIYPFIRDSYVSKYATFTSDELLEAKKTARDMFYFAYENYIQHAFPKDELDPINCTGRGHDHLHPSNLNINDVLGDYSLSLIESLDTLVVFENRTEFHNAIRLVINNVSFERNVTVQVFEATIRVIGSLLSAHLILTDESHMLGNYTLSEYNGELLTMAHDLATRLLPAFDDTKTGLPFPRVNLQNGVKEGTVNENCPAGAGSLLLEFSVLSRLLGDSTYESLARKTNQKLW
;
A
#
# COMPACT_ATOMS: atom_id res chain seq x y z
N MET A 1 -15.77 45.11 -49.58
CA MET A 1 -16.92 44.20 -49.78
C MET A 1 -16.37 42.81 -50.08
N MET A 2 -16.02 42.09 -49.02
CA MET A 2 -15.54 40.71 -49.02
C MET A 2 -15.87 40.19 -47.61
N PHE A 3 -16.92 39.40 -47.45
CA PHE A 3 -17.26 38.75 -46.19
C PHE A 3 -16.70 37.33 -46.24
N TYR A 4 -15.52 37.18 -45.63
CA TYR A 4 -14.96 35.91 -45.15
C TYR A 4 -15.29 35.80 -43.66
N SER A 5 -15.33 34.55 -43.15
CA SER A 5 -15.60 34.12 -41.76
C SER A 5 -17.07 34.03 -41.36
N ASP A 6 -17.69 32.87 -41.60
CA ASP A 6 -18.72 32.27 -40.72
C ASP A 6 -19.17 30.90 -41.27
N LEU A 7 -18.22 29.99 -41.52
CA LEU A 7 -18.53 28.60 -41.85
C LEU A 7 -17.58 27.59 -41.20
N PHE A 8 -17.03 27.94 -40.03
CA PHE A 8 -16.19 27.05 -39.23
C PHE A 8 -16.78 26.74 -37.84
N ALA A 9 -18.00 27.21 -37.55
CA ALA A 9 -18.63 27.11 -36.22
C ALA A 9 -19.86 26.19 -36.15
N LEU A 10 -20.19 25.44 -37.21
CA LEU A 10 -21.38 24.58 -37.26
C LEU A 10 -21.10 23.11 -37.59
N ILE A 11 -19.88 22.63 -37.27
CA ILE A 11 -19.54 21.19 -37.18
C ILE A 11 -18.82 20.93 -35.83
N VAL A 12 -19.33 21.49 -34.73
CA VAL A 12 -18.80 21.22 -33.37
C VAL A 12 -19.90 20.78 -32.39
N LEU A 13 -21.15 20.61 -32.83
CA LEU A 13 -22.28 20.36 -31.92
C LEU A 13 -23.04 19.05 -32.12
N SER A 14 -22.46 18.03 -32.76
CA SER A 14 -23.15 16.73 -32.93
C SER A 14 -22.34 15.47 -32.64
N VAL A 15 -21.10 15.55 -32.13
CA VAL A 15 -20.32 14.35 -31.79
C VAL A 15 -19.50 14.54 -30.51
N VAL A 16 -20.15 14.56 -29.35
CA VAL A 16 -19.46 14.31 -28.07
C VAL A 16 -20.30 13.33 -27.26
N GLY A 17 -20.34 12.10 -27.74
CA GLY A 17 -20.96 10.94 -27.11
C GLY A 17 -20.20 9.64 -27.43
N GLY A 18 -18.87 9.74 -27.59
CA GLY A 18 -18.01 8.62 -27.97
C GLY A 18 -16.77 8.56 -27.07
N SER A 19 -16.62 7.43 -26.37
CA SER A 19 -15.56 7.10 -25.41
C SER A 19 -14.14 7.46 -25.90
N ILE A 20 -13.34 7.94 -24.96
CA ILE A 20 -11.93 8.40 -25.09
C ILE A 20 -10.91 7.24 -25.33
N TYR A 21 -11.35 6.01 -25.59
CA TYR A 21 -10.45 4.85 -25.77
C TYR A 21 -10.69 4.15 -27.12
N PRO A 22 -9.78 4.30 -28.11
CA PRO A 22 -9.98 3.80 -29.48
C PRO A 22 -9.51 2.37 -29.72
N PHE A 23 -8.98 1.67 -28.71
CA PHE A 23 -8.48 0.31 -28.87
C PHE A 23 -9.48 -0.70 -28.31
N ILE A 24 -10.18 -1.36 -29.25
CA ILE A 24 -11.03 -2.56 -29.06
C ILE A 24 -12.47 -2.29 -28.56
N ARG A 25 -13.36 -1.91 -29.48
CA ARG A 25 -14.80 -2.25 -29.38
C ARG A 25 -15.13 -3.32 -30.41
N ASP A 26 -14.77 -4.57 -30.13
CA ASP A 26 -15.33 -5.72 -30.83
C ASP A 26 -16.68 -6.09 -30.19
N SER A 27 -17.55 -6.74 -30.97
CA SER A 27 -18.80 -7.38 -30.57
C SER A 27 -18.69 -8.20 -29.28
N TYR A 28 -17.55 -8.86 -29.02
CA TYR A 28 -17.29 -9.57 -27.76
C TYR A 28 -17.14 -8.62 -26.57
N VAL A 29 -16.40 -7.52 -26.71
CA VAL A 29 -16.24 -6.51 -25.64
C VAL A 29 -17.58 -5.81 -25.37
N SER A 30 -18.34 -5.47 -26.41
CA SER A 30 -19.67 -4.88 -26.21
C SER A 30 -20.69 -5.85 -25.60
N LYS A 31 -20.50 -7.17 -25.76
CA LYS A 31 -21.40 -8.20 -25.25
C LYS A 31 -21.04 -8.65 -23.83
N TYR A 32 -19.76 -8.64 -23.46
CA TYR A 32 -19.26 -9.19 -22.20
C TYR A 32 -18.55 -8.19 -21.28
N ALA A 33 -18.24 -6.98 -21.74
CA ALA A 33 -17.44 -6.01 -20.98
C ALA A 33 -18.22 -4.78 -20.49
N THR A 34 -19.56 -4.80 -20.55
CA THR A 34 -20.37 -3.68 -20.09
C THR A 34 -21.33 -4.14 -19.00
N PHE A 35 -21.02 -3.77 -17.76
CA PHE A 35 -22.03 -3.72 -16.70
C PHE A 35 -23.07 -2.66 -17.05
N THR A 36 -24.35 -2.98 -16.87
CA THR A 36 -25.38 -1.95 -16.77
C THR A 36 -25.14 -1.07 -15.55
N SER A 37 -25.72 0.13 -15.52
CA SER A 37 -25.59 1.03 -14.38
C SER A 37 -26.06 0.39 -13.06
N ASP A 38 -27.12 -0.43 -13.13
CA ASP A 38 -27.67 -1.12 -11.97
C ASP A 38 -26.75 -2.25 -11.50
N GLU A 39 -26.20 -3.06 -12.42
CA GLU A 39 -25.22 -4.10 -12.06
C GLU A 39 -23.94 -3.49 -11.49
N LEU A 40 -23.48 -2.36 -12.02
CA LEU A 40 -22.32 -1.64 -11.49
C LEU A 40 -22.60 -1.12 -10.07
N LEU A 41 -23.79 -0.58 -9.81
CA LEU A 41 -24.18 -0.11 -8.49
C LEU A 41 -24.25 -1.26 -7.48
N GLU A 42 -24.84 -2.39 -7.89
CA GLU A 42 -24.93 -3.57 -7.03
C GLU A 42 -23.56 -4.19 -6.77
N ALA A 43 -22.68 -4.24 -7.77
CA ALA A 43 -21.31 -4.72 -7.61
C ALA A 43 -20.50 -3.83 -6.64
N LYS A 44 -20.63 -2.50 -6.74
CA LYS A 44 -20.00 -1.55 -5.80
C LYS A 44 -20.49 -1.76 -4.38
N LYS A 45 -21.81 -1.91 -4.20
CA LYS A 45 -22.41 -2.18 -2.89
C LYS A 45 -21.93 -3.51 -2.32
N THR A 46 -21.94 -4.56 -3.14
CA THR A 46 -21.47 -5.90 -2.73
C THR A 46 -20.00 -5.89 -2.31
N ALA A 47 -19.13 -5.23 -3.07
CA ALA A 47 -17.71 -5.10 -2.73
C ALA A 47 -17.51 -4.38 -1.39
N ARG A 48 -18.28 -3.30 -1.14
CA ARG A 48 -18.26 -2.58 0.13
C ARG A 48 -18.75 -3.46 1.29
N ASP A 49 -19.86 -4.16 1.11
CA ASP A 49 -20.45 -5.01 2.15
C ASP A 49 -19.52 -6.20 2.49
N MET A 50 -18.84 -6.77 1.48
CA MET A 50 -17.80 -7.80 1.68
C MET A 50 -16.58 -7.27 2.44
N PHE A 51 -16.14 -6.05 2.14
CA PHE A 51 -15.03 -5.41 2.85
C PHE A 51 -15.37 -5.24 4.33
N TYR A 52 -16.53 -4.65 4.67
CA TYR A 52 -16.91 -4.44 6.07
C TYR A 52 -17.13 -5.76 6.79
N PHE A 53 -17.71 -6.77 6.14
CA PHE A 53 -17.78 -8.11 6.71
C PHE A 53 -16.40 -8.63 7.13
N ALA A 54 -15.38 -8.53 6.24
CA ALA A 54 -14.04 -8.99 6.56
C ALA A 54 -13.34 -8.11 7.61
N TYR A 55 -13.40 -6.78 7.45
CA TYR A 55 -12.77 -5.80 8.33
C TYR A 55 -13.30 -5.88 9.76
N GLU A 56 -14.62 -5.90 9.95
CA GLU A 56 -15.24 -5.98 11.28
C GLU A 56 -14.90 -7.30 11.98
N ASN A 57 -14.89 -8.42 11.25
CA ASN A 57 -14.47 -9.71 11.79
C ASN A 57 -12.97 -9.72 12.16
N TYR A 58 -12.11 -9.06 11.39
CA TYR A 58 -10.71 -8.88 11.77
C TYR A 58 -10.58 -8.08 13.07
N ILE A 59 -11.26 -6.94 13.18
CA ILE A 59 -11.25 -6.10 14.40
C ILE A 59 -11.75 -6.89 15.62
N GLN A 60 -12.78 -7.73 15.44
CA GLN A 60 -13.38 -8.48 16.54
C GLN A 60 -12.56 -9.72 16.95
N HIS A 61 -11.99 -10.46 16.00
CA HIS A 61 -11.46 -11.80 16.23
C HIS A 61 -9.94 -11.92 16.12
N ALA A 62 -9.29 -10.95 15.47
CA ALA A 62 -7.87 -11.02 15.17
C ALA A 62 -7.04 -9.87 15.73
N PHE A 63 -7.55 -8.64 15.72
CA PHE A 63 -6.83 -7.50 16.27
C PHE A 63 -6.38 -7.76 17.73
N PRO A 64 -5.10 -7.52 18.10
CA PRO A 64 -4.05 -6.80 17.36
C PRO A 64 -3.09 -7.66 16.52
N LYS A 65 -3.44 -8.92 16.22
CA LYS A 65 -2.64 -9.79 15.34
C LYS A 65 -2.61 -9.28 13.90
N ASP A 66 -1.68 -9.80 13.11
CA ASP A 66 -1.45 -9.33 11.74
C ASP A 66 -2.58 -9.69 10.79
N GLU A 67 -3.13 -10.90 10.88
CA GLU A 67 -4.18 -11.39 10.00
C GLU A 67 -5.26 -12.15 10.79
N LEU A 68 -6.45 -12.26 10.20
CA LEU A 68 -7.49 -13.17 10.66
C LEU A 68 -7.30 -14.54 9.99
N ASP A 69 -7.29 -15.61 10.77
CA ASP A 69 -7.59 -16.95 10.27
C ASP A 69 -9.12 -17.14 10.29
N PRO A 70 -9.79 -17.08 9.12
CA PRO A 70 -11.25 -17.11 9.06
C PRO A 70 -11.84 -18.50 9.31
N ILE A 71 -11.04 -19.57 9.22
CA ILE A 71 -11.52 -20.93 9.48
C ILE A 71 -11.61 -21.16 10.99
N ASN A 72 -10.61 -20.69 11.73
CA ASN A 72 -10.54 -20.85 13.17
C ASN A 72 -11.13 -19.65 13.95
N CYS A 73 -11.46 -18.56 13.26
CA CYS A 73 -11.91 -17.30 13.84
C CYS A 73 -10.94 -16.75 14.91
N THR A 74 -9.64 -16.80 14.61
CA THR A 74 -8.58 -16.36 15.53
C THR A 74 -7.53 -15.54 14.79
N GLY A 75 -6.88 -14.62 15.49
CA GLY A 75 -5.75 -13.87 14.95
C GLY A 75 -4.50 -14.72 14.72
N ARG A 76 -3.78 -14.43 13.63
CA ARG A 76 -2.49 -15.00 13.25
C ARG A 76 -1.44 -13.91 13.16
N GLY A 77 -0.24 -14.20 13.67
CA GLY A 77 0.92 -13.30 13.63
C GLY A 77 2.19 -14.10 13.35
N HIS A 78 3.34 -13.55 13.71
CA HIS A 78 4.63 -14.21 13.50
C HIS A 78 4.67 -15.59 14.17
N ASP A 79 5.15 -16.61 13.46
CA ASP A 79 5.34 -17.96 13.99
C ASP A 79 6.66 -18.03 14.77
N HIS A 80 6.57 -17.65 16.05
CA HIS A 80 7.69 -17.71 17.00
C HIS A 80 8.16 -19.13 17.32
N LEU A 81 7.31 -20.15 17.12
CA LEU A 81 7.66 -21.54 17.37
C LEU A 81 8.47 -22.13 16.21
N HIS A 82 8.23 -21.65 14.99
CA HIS A 82 8.95 -22.06 13.79
C HIS A 82 9.50 -20.85 13.02
N PRO A 83 10.65 -20.27 13.44
CA PRO A 83 11.23 -19.11 12.78
C PRO A 83 11.57 -19.31 11.29
N SER A 84 11.73 -20.57 10.85
CA SER A 84 11.96 -20.94 9.45
C SER A 84 10.68 -21.04 8.60
N ASN A 85 9.50 -20.77 9.17
CA ASN A 85 8.23 -20.77 8.46
C ASN A 85 8.08 -19.51 7.59
N LEU A 86 8.83 -19.48 6.48
CA LEU A 86 8.91 -18.31 5.60
C LEU A 86 7.55 -17.90 5.02
N ASN A 87 6.67 -18.88 4.76
CA ASN A 87 5.32 -18.62 4.25
C ASN A 87 4.47 -17.73 5.17
N ILE A 88 4.78 -17.71 6.47
CA ILE A 88 4.11 -16.88 7.47
C ILE A 88 5.00 -15.69 7.85
N ASN A 89 6.25 -15.97 8.19
CA ASN A 89 7.14 -15.00 8.82
C ASN A 89 7.67 -13.92 7.88
N ASP A 90 7.63 -14.14 6.56
CA ASP A 90 8.05 -13.10 5.59
C ASP A 90 7.14 -11.88 5.65
N VAL A 91 5.86 -12.10 5.98
CA VAL A 91 4.78 -11.12 5.94
C VAL A 91 4.34 -10.70 7.34
N LEU A 92 4.23 -11.65 8.28
CA LEU A 92 3.67 -11.40 9.61
C LEU A 92 4.79 -11.06 10.59
N GLY A 93 4.82 -9.81 11.05
CA GLY A 93 5.83 -9.26 11.96
C GLY A 93 5.28 -8.72 13.28
N ASP A 94 4.08 -9.15 13.68
CA ASP A 94 3.36 -8.74 14.89
C ASP A 94 3.16 -7.21 15.00
N TYR A 95 2.72 -6.59 13.91
CA TYR A 95 2.49 -5.15 13.78
C TYR A 95 1.08 -4.81 13.27
N SER A 96 0.10 -5.70 13.46
CA SER A 96 -1.30 -5.48 13.06
C SER A 96 -1.44 -5.21 11.56
N LEU A 97 -0.77 -6.01 10.73
CA LEU A 97 -0.70 -5.85 9.27
C LEU A 97 -2.04 -5.51 8.60
N SER A 98 -3.09 -6.31 8.81
CA SER A 98 -4.40 -6.11 8.15
C SER A 98 -5.05 -4.78 8.53
N LEU A 99 -4.82 -4.29 9.75
CA LEU A 99 -5.29 -2.95 10.17
C LEU A 99 -4.59 -1.86 9.35
N ILE A 100 -3.26 -1.96 9.22
CA ILE A 100 -2.45 -1.00 8.47
C ILE A 100 -2.86 -0.99 7.00
N GLU A 101 -3.04 -2.16 6.39
CA GLU A 101 -3.42 -2.28 4.96
C GLU A 101 -4.83 -1.80 4.66
N SER A 102 -5.74 -1.81 5.65
CA SER A 102 -7.13 -1.39 5.44
C SER A 102 -7.31 0.14 5.44
N LEU A 103 -6.30 0.92 5.84
CA LEU A 103 -6.43 2.37 6.06
C LEU A 103 -6.91 3.13 4.81
N ASP A 104 -6.27 2.94 3.67
CA ASP A 104 -6.65 3.63 2.43
C ASP A 104 -7.95 3.08 1.84
N THR A 105 -8.26 1.80 2.06
CA THR A 105 -9.52 1.18 1.63
C THR A 105 -10.72 1.81 2.35
N LEU A 106 -10.58 2.18 3.63
CA LEU A 106 -11.61 2.94 4.35
C LEU A 106 -11.89 4.31 3.69
N VAL A 107 -10.88 4.92 3.08
CA VAL A 107 -11.00 6.17 2.31
C VAL A 107 -11.70 5.92 0.98
N VAL A 108 -11.39 4.82 0.28
CA VAL A 108 -12.08 4.40 -0.96
C VAL A 108 -13.58 4.22 -0.73
N PHE A 109 -13.99 3.71 0.44
CA PHE A 109 -15.39 3.55 0.81
C PHE A 109 -16.00 4.77 1.52
N GLU A 110 -15.32 5.91 1.50
CA GLU A 110 -15.80 7.18 2.04
C GLU A 110 -16.13 7.15 3.55
N ASN A 111 -15.53 6.23 4.31
CA ASN A 111 -15.80 6.07 5.74
C ASN A 111 -14.75 6.79 6.59
N ARG A 112 -14.90 8.11 6.66
CA ARG A 112 -14.01 8.99 7.43
C ARG A 112 -13.97 8.65 8.92
N THR A 113 -15.10 8.31 9.53
CA THR A 113 -15.16 8.03 10.97
C THR A 113 -14.33 6.79 11.31
N GLU A 114 -14.48 5.72 10.53
CA GLU A 114 -13.72 4.50 10.78
C GLU A 114 -12.25 4.63 10.36
N PHE A 115 -11.95 5.38 9.30
CA PHE A 115 -10.57 5.75 8.98
C PHE A 115 -9.89 6.41 10.18
N HIS A 116 -10.50 7.43 10.79
CA HIS A 116 -9.95 8.07 11.99
C HIS A 116 -9.81 7.14 13.18
N ASN A 117 -10.75 6.20 13.37
CA ASN A 117 -10.65 5.18 14.41
C ASN A 117 -9.44 4.25 14.17
N ALA A 118 -9.31 3.71 12.95
CA ALA A 118 -8.22 2.83 12.56
C ALA A 118 -6.84 3.50 12.71
N ILE A 119 -6.71 4.77 12.32
CA ILE A 119 -5.48 5.55 12.51
C ILE A 119 -5.10 5.62 14.01
N ARG A 120 -6.06 5.88 14.90
CA ARG A 120 -5.81 5.87 16.35
C ARG A 120 -5.41 4.49 16.85
N LEU A 121 -6.03 3.41 16.34
CA LEU A 121 -5.64 2.04 16.69
C LEU A 121 -4.19 1.75 16.27
N VAL A 122 -3.79 2.15 15.06
CA VAL A 122 -2.42 2.00 14.55
C VAL A 122 -1.43 2.74 15.44
N ILE A 123 -1.66 4.04 15.69
CA ILE A 123 -0.77 4.87 16.52
C ILE A 123 -0.61 4.30 17.94
N ASN A 124 -1.67 3.75 18.52
CA ASN A 124 -1.66 3.28 19.90
C ASN A 124 -1.13 1.85 20.10
N ASN A 125 -1.13 1.00 19.06
CA ASN A 125 -0.86 -0.45 19.23
C ASN A 125 0.31 -0.97 18.40
N VAL A 126 0.72 -0.26 17.34
CA VAL A 126 1.76 -0.75 16.42
C VAL A 126 3.14 -0.27 16.87
N SER A 127 4.11 -1.19 16.84
CA SER A 127 5.52 -0.91 17.07
C SER A 127 6.37 -1.87 16.24
N PHE A 128 7.42 -1.35 15.59
CA PHE A 128 8.39 -2.14 14.82
C PHE A 128 9.61 -2.56 15.62
N GLU A 129 9.68 -2.22 16.91
CA GLU A 129 10.72 -2.71 17.81
C GLU A 129 10.45 -4.16 18.24
N ARG A 130 10.54 -5.08 17.29
CA ARG A 130 10.18 -6.49 17.45
C ARG A 130 11.35 -7.40 17.09
N ASN A 131 11.59 -8.45 17.88
CA ASN A 131 12.60 -9.46 17.55
C ASN A 131 12.04 -10.49 16.54
N VAL A 132 11.66 -10.01 15.36
CA VAL A 132 11.08 -10.83 14.28
C VAL A 132 11.87 -10.60 13.00
N THR A 133 11.94 -11.62 12.15
CA THR A 133 12.56 -11.52 10.83
C THR A 133 11.45 -11.39 9.80
N VAL A 134 11.50 -10.34 8.99
CA VAL A 134 10.52 -10.05 7.92
C VAL A 134 11.21 -9.99 6.56
N GLN A 135 10.44 -10.08 5.49
CA GLN A 135 10.93 -9.85 4.15
C GLN A 135 10.90 -8.35 3.83
N VAL A 136 12.03 -7.82 3.31
CA VAL A 136 12.19 -6.38 2.99
C VAL A 136 11.13 -5.91 1.98
N PHE A 137 10.86 -6.75 0.98
CA PHE A 137 9.84 -6.52 -0.04
C PHE A 137 8.44 -6.34 0.56
N GLU A 138 7.98 -7.34 1.33
CA GLU A 138 6.64 -7.36 1.91
C GLU A 138 6.43 -6.19 2.89
N ALA A 139 7.41 -5.95 3.78
CA ALA A 139 7.35 -4.82 4.71
C ALA A 139 7.30 -3.46 4.00
N THR A 140 7.98 -3.34 2.85
CA THR A 140 7.99 -2.09 2.07
C THR A 140 6.64 -1.84 1.41
N ILE A 141 6.14 -2.79 0.61
CA ILE A 141 4.92 -2.55 -0.17
C ILE A 141 3.65 -2.55 0.70
N ARG A 142 3.61 -3.36 1.78
CA ARG A 142 2.42 -3.52 2.61
C ARG A 142 2.37 -2.52 3.76
N VAL A 143 3.49 -2.32 4.46
CA VAL A 143 3.48 -1.51 5.69
C VAL A 143 3.91 -0.08 5.40
N ILE A 144 5.10 0.12 4.83
CA ILE A 144 5.59 1.47 4.49
C ILE A 144 4.63 2.12 3.48
N GLY A 145 4.22 1.40 2.44
CA GLY A 145 3.24 1.86 1.45
C GLY A 145 1.95 2.37 2.07
N SER A 146 1.30 1.56 2.93
CA SER A 146 0.04 1.95 3.57
C SER A 146 0.20 3.10 4.57
N LEU A 147 1.28 3.13 5.36
CA LEU A 147 1.55 4.25 6.29
C LEU A 147 1.76 5.56 5.54
N LEU A 148 2.52 5.54 4.43
CA LEU A 148 2.75 6.72 3.59
C LEU A 148 1.47 7.16 2.88
N SER A 149 0.68 6.22 2.35
CA SER A 149 -0.62 6.48 1.73
C SER A 149 -1.56 7.19 2.70
N ALA A 150 -1.73 6.64 3.90
CA ALA A 150 -2.57 7.22 4.95
C ALA A 150 -2.03 8.59 5.45
N HIS A 151 -0.70 8.74 5.58
CA HIS A 151 -0.08 10.02 5.92
C HIS A 151 -0.43 11.09 4.88
N LEU A 152 -0.24 10.81 3.60
CA LEU A 152 -0.52 11.74 2.50
C LEU A 152 -2.00 12.14 2.47
N ILE A 153 -2.92 11.20 2.73
CA ILE A 153 -4.37 11.48 2.79
C ILE A 153 -4.71 12.41 3.97
N LEU A 154 -4.11 12.19 5.14
CA LEU A 154 -4.34 13.01 6.33
C LEU A 154 -3.84 14.46 6.17
N THR A 155 -2.75 14.64 5.42
CA THR A 155 -2.08 15.92 5.21
C THR A 155 -2.43 16.60 3.87
N ASP A 156 -3.36 16.05 3.09
CA ASP A 156 -3.73 16.59 1.79
C ASP A 156 -4.57 17.88 1.93
N GLU A 157 -3.93 19.02 1.68
CA GLU A 157 -4.56 20.35 1.65
C GLU A 157 -5.48 20.54 0.43
N SER A 158 -5.29 19.77 -0.65
CA SER A 158 -6.14 19.85 -1.84
C SER A 158 -7.50 19.17 -1.65
N HIS A 159 -7.59 18.29 -0.65
CA HIS A 159 -8.76 17.46 -0.37
C HIS A 159 -9.26 16.68 -1.59
N MET A 160 -8.34 16.14 -2.40
CA MET A 160 -8.65 15.44 -3.65
C MET A 160 -9.59 14.24 -3.41
N LEU A 161 -9.41 13.53 -2.30
CA LEU A 161 -10.25 12.38 -1.91
C LEU A 161 -11.34 12.76 -0.89
N GLY A 162 -11.49 14.05 -0.58
CA GLY A 162 -12.31 14.56 0.52
C GLY A 162 -11.45 15.04 1.70
N ASN A 163 -12.08 15.72 2.65
CA ASN A 163 -11.38 16.19 3.85
C ASN A 163 -11.30 15.05 4.88
N TYR A 164 -10.11 14.45 4.98
CA TYR A 164 -9.79 13.42 5.98
C TYR A 164 -8.89 13.94 7.11
N THR A 165 -8.61 15.25 7.16
CA THR A 165 -7.76 15.84 8.19
C THR A 165 -8.24 15.44 9.58
N LEU A 166 -7.28 15.09 10.43
CA LEU A 166 -7.45 14.69 11.82
C LEU A 166 -6.68 15.67 12.71
N SER A 167 -7.38 16.42 13.57
CA SER A 167 -6.81 17.57 14.29
C SER A 167 -5.65 17.22 15.22
N GLU A 168 -5.69 16.03 15.80
CA GLU A 168 -4.70 15.53 16.75
C GLU A 168 -3.54 14.81 16.07
N TYR A 169 -3.58 14.64 14.74
CA TYR A 169 -2.52 13.97 13.99
C TYR A 169 -1.32 14.90 13.79
N ASN A 170 -0.13 14.42 14.16
CA ASN A 170 1.11 15.18 14.13
C ASN A 170 2.23 14.46 13.36
N GLY A 171 1.88 13.64 12.37
CA GLY A 171 2.84 12.94 11.50
C GLY A 171 3.35 11.61 12.07
N GLU A 172 2.59 10.99 12.99
CA GLU A 172 2.94 9.72 13.61
C GLU A 172 3.17 8.63 12.57
N LEU A 173 2.35 8.53 11.51
CA LEU A 173 2.50 7.48 10.50
C LEU A 173 3.75 7.66 9.64
N LEU A 174 4.16 8.91 9.36
CA LEU A 174 5.44 9.17 8.68
C LEU A 174 6.62 8.77 9.57
N THR A 175 6.51 9.05 10.88
CA THR A 175 7.52 8.64 11.87
C THR A 175 7.62 7.12 11.94
N MET A 176 6.49 6.42 11.94
CA MET A 176 6.41 4.96 11.91
C MET A 176 6.98 4.38 10.61
N ALA A 177 6.65 4.95 9.45
CA ALA A 177 7.19 4.53 8.15
C ALA A 177 8.72 4.71 8.13
N HIS A 178 9.22 5.80 8.70
CA HIS A 178 10.65 6.07 8.84
C HIS A 178 11.34 5.07 9.79
N ASP A 179 10.74 4.75 10.94
CA ASP A 179 11.26 3.75 11.88
C ASP A 179 11.39 2.37 11.21
N LEU A 180 10.34 1.91 10.52
CA LEU A 180 10.40 0.64 9.80
C LEU A 180 11.46 0.68 8.70
N ALA A 181 11.49 1.71 7.86
CA ALA A 181 12.47 1.83 6.79
C ALA A 181 13.92 1.82 7.32
N THR A 182 14.17 2.49 8.44
CA THR A 182 15.48 2.49 9.12
C THR A 182 15.89 1.08 9.53
N ARG A 183 14.95 0.29 10.07
CA ARG A 183 15.18 -1.11 10.47
C ARG A 183 15.42 -2.04 9.29
N LEU A 184 15.01 -1.65 8.07
CA LEU A 184 15.28 -2.40 6.85
C LEU A 184 16.67 -2.10 6.25
N LEU A 185 17.31 -0.98 6.62
CA LEU A 185 18.61 -0.57 6.06
C LEU A 185 19.73 -1.63 6.19
N PRO A 186 19.86 -2.40 7.28
CA PRO A 186 20.87 -3.45 7.37
C PRO A 186 20.80 -4.49 6.23
N ALA A 187 19.65 -4.64 5.57
CA ALA A 187 19.54 -5.52 4.41
C ALA A 187 20.38 -5.05 3.21
N PHE A 188 20.73 -3.77 3.13
CA PHE A 188 21.49 -3.20 2.02
C PHE A 188 23.01 -3.20 2.26
N ASP A 189 23.44 -3.43 3.50
CA ASP A 189 24.84 -3.36 3.92
C ASP A 189 25.62 -4.62 3.52
N ASP A 190 26.89 -4.41 3.13
CA ASP A 190 27.86 -5.47 2.82
C ASP A 190 27.39 -6.57 1.86
N THR A 191 26.52 -6.19 0.91
CA THR A 191 25.97 -7.11 -0.10
C THR A 191 26.99 -7.37 -1.21
N LYS A 192 27.37 -8.65 -1.41
CA LYS A 192 28.32 -9.04 -2.48
C LYS A 192 27.77 -8.77 -3.88
N THR A 193 26.46 -8.86 -4.03
CA THR A 193 25.74 -8.68 -5.31
C THR A 193 25.41 -7.22 -5.59
N GLY A 194 25.47 -6.33 -4.58
CA GLY A 194 24.91 -4.99 -4.64
C GLY A 194 23.37 -4.94 -4.57
N LEU A 195 22.71 -6.08 -4.32
CA LEU A 195 21.28 -6.21 -4.09
C LEU A 195 21.01 -6.48 -2.60
N PRO A 196 19.92 -5.97 -2.03
CA PRO A 196 19.62 -6.18 -0.62
C PRO A 196 19.37 -7.66 -0.30
N PHE A 197 19.75 -8.07 0.90
CA PHE A 197 19.27 -9.32 1.48
C PHE A 197 17.73 -9.32 1.46
N PRO A 198 17.09 -10.46 1.14
CA PRO A 198 15.64 -10.52 1.07
C PRO A 198 14.99 -10.33 2.44
N ARG A 199 15.70 -10.64 3.53
CA ARG A 199 15.17 -10.66 4.90
C ARG A 199 16.09 -9.97 5.88
N VAL A 200 15.46 -9.40 6.90
CA VAL A 200 16.12 -8.66 7.97
C VAL A 200 15.34 -8.82 9.27
N ASN A 201 16.05 -8.92 10.40
CA ASN A 201 15.43 -8.87 11.72
C ASN A 201 15.26 -7.42 12.16
N LEU A 202 14.06 -7.04 12.60
CA LEU A 202 13.72 -5.64 12.89
C LEU A 202 14.46 -5.05 14.11
N GLN A 203 15.11 -5.88 14.94
CA GLN A 203 15.97 -5.44 16.04
C GLN A 203 17.47 -5.71 15.77
N ASN A 204 17.78 -6.86 15.19
CA ASN A 204 19.16 -7.38 15.12
C ASN A 204 19.78 -7.30 13.71
N GLY A 205 19.08 -6.76 12.72
CA GLY A 205 19.57 -6.68 11.34
C GLY A 205 19.64 -8.03 10.63
N VAL A 206 20.57 -8.19 9.69
CA VAL A 206 20.71 -9.42 8.90
C VAL A 206 21.40 -10.50 9.75
N LYS A 207 20.72 -11.64 9.94
CA LYS A 207 21.27 -12.78 10.70
C LYS A 207 22.36 -13.51 9.92
N GLU A 208 23.33 -14.08 10.63
CA GLU A 208 24.35 -14.93 10.01
C GLU A 208 23.72 -16.12 9.26
N GLY A 209 24.22 -16.42 8.07
CA GLY A 209 23.67 -17.49 7.22
C GLY A 209 22.42 -17.10 6.44
N THR A 210 21.96 -15.84 6.51
CA THR A 210 20.88 -15.34 5.63
C THR A 210 21.31 -15.45 4.17
N VAL A 211 20.43 -16.01 3.33
CA VAL A 211 20.66 -16.17 1.89
C VAL A 211 20.80 -14.80 1.22
N ASN A 212 21.91 -14.56 0.51
CA ASN A 212 22.18 -13.34 -0.27
C ASN A 212 21.73 -13.50 -1.74
N GLU A 213 20.57 -14.13 -1.93
CA GLU A 213 19.91 -14.23 -3.24
C GLU A 213 18.54 -13.57 -3.10
N ASN A 214 18.18 -12.75 -4.07
CA ASN A 214 16.93 -12.02 -4.08
C ASN A 214 16.33 -12.11 -5.48
N CYS A 215 15.01 -12.22 -5.57
CA CYS A 215 14.32 -12.21 -6.85
C CYS A 215 14.20 -10.76 -7.37
N PRO A 216 14.07 -10.55 -8.69
CA PRO A 216 13.97 -9.20 -9.25
C PRO A 216 12.83 -8.37 -8.65
N ALA A 217 11.68 -8.98 -8.35
CA ALA A 217 10.57 -8.28 -7.68
C ALA A 217 10.93 -7.89 -6.24
N GLY A 218 11.51 -8.82 -5.48
CA GLY A 218 11.87 -8.59 -4.08
C GLY A 218 12.95 -7.55 -3.87
N ALA A 219 13.88 -7.41 -4.82
CA ALA A 219 14.88 -6.36 -4.82
C ALA A 219 14.39 -5.06 -5.48
N GLY A 220 13.53 -5.15 -6.50
CA GLY A 220 13.22 -4.04 -7.40
C GLY A 220 12.00 -3.20 -7.03
N SER A 221 11.09 -3.74 -6.23
CA SER A 221 9.83 -3.10 -5.84
C SER A 221 9.94 -2.32 -4.53
N LEU A 222 11.01 -1.53 -4.39
CA LEU A 222 11.25 -0.68 -3.22
C LEU A 222 11.27 0.82 -3.58
N LEU A 223 11.47 1.12 -4.86
CA LEU A 223 11.79 2.47 -5.31
C LEU A 223 10.65 3.47 -5.06
N LEU A 224 9.39 3.08 -5.21
CA LEU A 224 8.27 4.01 -5.09
C LEU A 224 8.14 4.51 -3.65
N GLU A 225 8.00 3.59 -2.70
CA GLU A 225 7.80 3.87 -1.28
C GLU A 225 9.01 4.59 -0.69
N PHE A 226 10.23 4.13 -1.02
CA PHE A 226 11.46 4.76 -0.55
C PHE A 226 11.66 6.16 -1.15
N SER A 227 11.26 6.40 -2.40
CA SER A 227 11.32 7.74 -3.00
C SER A 227 10.31 8.70 -2.35
N VAL A 228 9.09 8.23 -2.07
CA VAL A 228 8.08 9.04 -1.38
C VAL A 228 8.56 9.37 0.03
N LEU A 229 9.06 8.38 0.77
CA LEU A 229 9.63 8.59 2.11
C LEU A 229 10.76 9.61 2.08
N SER A 230 11.73 9.47 1.17
CA SER A 230 12.84 10.40 1.03
C SER A 230 12.40 11.84 0.80
N ARG A 231 11.37 12.06 -0.02
CA ARG A 231 10.84 13.40 -0.30
C ARG A 231 10.13 14.00 0.91
N LEU A 232 9.37 13.19 1.66
CA LEU A 232 8.68 13.65 2.85
C LEU A 232 9.64 13.96 4.01
N LEU A 233 10.75 13.23 4.12
CA LEU A 233 11.78 13.46 5.15
C LEU A 233 12.80 14.52 4.76
N GLY A 234 12.99 14.80 3.47
CA GLY A 234 14.12 15.59 2.99
C GLY A 234 15.47 14.85 3.08
N ASP A 235 15.45 13.52 3.14
CA ASP A 235 16.62 12.64 3.23
C ASP A 235 16.68 11.68 2.03
N SER A 236 17.71 11.80 1.20
CA SER A 236 17.86 11.01 -0.03
C SER A 236 18.35 9.58 0.17
N THR A 237 18.63 9.15 1.41
CA THR A 237 19.20 7.83 1.72
C THR A 237 18.36 6.69 1.13
N TYR A 238 17.05 6.69 1.42
CA TYR A 238 16.12 5.64 0.99
C TYR A 238 15.99 5.58 -0.55
N GLU A 239 15.70 6.72 -1.18
CA GLU A 239 15.61 6.81 -2.65
C GLU A 239 16.90 6.35 -3.33
N SER A 240 18.06 6.76 -2.81
CA SER A 240 19.36 6.45 -3.41
C SER A 240 19.66 4.94 -3.35
N LEU A 241 19.35 4.29 -2.22
CA LEU A 241 19.53 2.85 -2.05
C LEU A 241 18.62 2.06 -3.00
N ALA A 242 17.33 2.39 -3.06
CA ALA A 242 16.39 1.71 -3.93
C ALA A 242 16.72 1.94 -5.42
N ARG A 243 17.12 3.17 -5.79
CA ARG A 243 17.54 3.50 -7.16
C ARG A 243 18.79 2.74 -7.59
N LYS A 244 19.80 2.65 -6.71
CA LYS A 244 21.02 1.86 -6.95
C LYS A 244 20.69 0.38 -7.13
N THR A 245 19.78 -0.14 -6.31
CA THR A 245 19.30 -1.53 -6.41
C THR A 245 18.64 -1.78 -7.77
N ASN A 246 17.74 -0.89 -8.20
CA ASN A 246 17.12 -1.00 -9.53
C ASN A 246 18.15 -0.93 -10.65
N GLN A 247 19.10 -0.01 -10.59
CA GLN A 247 20.19 0.09 -11.57
C GLN A 247 21.04 -1.19 -11.65
N LYS A 248 21.17 -1.93 -10.54
CA LYS A 248 21.93 -3.18 -10.49
C LYS A 248 21.17 -4.36 -11.09
N LEU A 249 19.84 -4.30 -11.14
CA LEU A 249 18.98 -5.31 -11.76
C LEU A 249 18.94 -5.23 -13.30
N TRP A 250 19.25 -4.07 -13.88
CA TRP A 250 19.31 -3.83 -15.33
C TRP A 250 20.71 -4.10 -15.90
#